data_AF-A0A150QJ23-F1
#
_entry.id   AF-A0A150QJ23-F1
#
_cell.length_a   1.000
_cell.length_b   1.000
_cell.length_c   1.000
_cell.angle_alpha   90.00
_cell.angle_beta   90.00
_cell.angle_gamma   90.00
#
_symmetry.space_group_name_H-M   'P 1'
#
loop_
_entity.id
_entity.type
_entity.pdbx_description
1 polymer ?
#
loop_
_entity_poly.entity_id
_entity_poly.type
_entity_poly.pdbx_seq_one_letter_code
_entity_poly.pdbx_strand_id
1 'polypeptide(L)'
;MPRALPSLLALLAPLSGLACASSSLPDPRDAVQAYADAAARGDADAIHGMLSERSRTAMSRDEVRRRVAEARAELAEQARSLTAPGVVIKTRARVRYPDGEIATLELDDSERAFRISAADALPAGGRTPEQALEQLRRVLARRSYAGLLRVLTPATRSAIEGDLRSLVEGLAQPEGLEVKIAGDTATVQIPGGHEVKLRREAGVWRVEDFD
;
A
#
# COMPACT_ATOMS: atom_id res chain seq x y z
N MET A 1 49.88 -76.44 8.87
CA MET A 1 48.63 -76.26 9.66
C MET A 1 48.92 -75.24 10.75
N PRO A 2 48.04 -74.29 11.18
CA PRO A 2 46.61 -74.05 10.89
C PRO A 2 46.30 -72.61 10.35
N ARG A 3 45.23 -72.44 9.56
CA ARG A 3 43.92 -71.74 9.80
C ARG A 3 43.86 -70.22 9.55
N ALA A 4 43.02 -69.87 8.58
CA ALA A 4 42.53 -68.54 8.25
C ALA A 4 41.39 -68.09 9.18
N LEU A 5 41.24 -66.78 9.35
CA LEU A 5 40.02 -66.08 9.76
C LEU A 5 39.96 -64.72 9.00
N PRO A 6 38.80 -64.32 8.44
CA PRO A 6 38.66 -63.07 7.71
C PRO A 6 38.20 -61.94 8.65
N SER A 7 38.83 -60.77 8.57
CA SER A 7 38.37 -59.56 9.26
C SER A 7 37.76 -58.60 8.24
N LEU A 8 36.43 -58.46 8.30
CA LEU A 8 35.69 -57.33 7.72
C LEU A 8 36.24 -56.02 8.32
N LEU A 9 36.61 -55.06 7.47
CA LEU A 9 36.75 -53.66 7.90
C LEU A 9 35.78 -52.78 7.12
N ALA A 10 34.97 -52.07 7.90
CA ALA A 10 33.80 -51.32 7.49
C ALA A 10 34.13 -50.09 6.63
N LEU A 11 33.30 -49.89 5.59
CA LEU A 11 33.28 -48.71 4.73
C LEU A 11 32.70 -47.52 5.53
N LEU A 12 33.52 -46.53 5.89
CA LEU A 12 33.06 -45.25 6.44
C LEU A 12 32.52 -44.39 5.29
N ALA A 13 31.20 -44.24 5.21
CA ALA A 13 30.54 -43.29 4.32
C ALA A 13 30.57 -41.87 4.95
N PRO A 14 31.01 -40.82 4.23
CA PRO A 14 30.96 -39.47 4.74
C PRO A 14 29.52 -38.93 4.66
N LEU A 15 28.91 -38.68 5.82
CA LEU A 15 27.66 -37.93 5.93
C LEU A 15 27.88 -36.49 5.45
N SER A 16 27.43 -36.22 4.23
CA SER A 16 27.34 -34.88 3.67
C SER A 16 26.21 -34.14 4.39
N GLY A 17 26.58 -33.24 5.30
CA GLY A 17 25.64 -32.34 5.95
C GLY A 17 25.06 -31.35 4.93
N LEU A 18 23.80 -31.53 4.58
CA LEU A 18 22.97 -30.48 3.97
C LEU A 18 22.82 -29.37 5.02
N ALA A 19 23.72 -28.39 4.99
CA ALA A 19 23.56 -27.16 5.72
C ALA A 19 22.33 -26.44 5.15
N CYS A 20 21.22 -26.48 5.87
CA CYS A 20 20.09 -25.61 5.62
C CYS A 20 20.59 -24.17 5.76
N ALA A 21 20.89 -23.51 4.64
CA ALA A 21 21.14 -22.09 4.61
C ALA A 21 19.85 -21.41 5.08
N SER A 22 19.87 -20.84 6.28
CA SER A 22 18.80 -19.99 6.77
C SER A 22 18.71 -18.77 5.86
N SER A 23 17.72 -18.77 4.96
CA SER A 23 17.43 -17.63 4.10
C SER A 23 17.01 -16.46 4.99
N SER A 24 17.92 -15.52 5.17
CA SER A 24 17.69 -14.32 5.95
C SER A 24 17.16 -13.22 5.03
N LEU A 25 16.17 -12.44 5.46
CA LEU A 25 15.66 -11.31 4.67
C LEU A 25 16.82 -10.34 4.34
N PRO A 26 17.02 -9.96 3.06
CA PRO A 26 18.00 -8.96 2.67
C PRO A 26 17.74 -7.60 3.33
N ASP A 27 18.79 -6.82 3.57
CA ASP A 27 18.65 -5.47 4.11
C ASP A 27 18.02 -4.55 3.04
N PRO A 28 16.88 -3.88 3.30
CA PRO A 28 16.29 -2.94 2.35
C PRO A 28 17.22 -1.79 1.97
N ARG A 29 18.21 -1.45 2.81
CA ARG A 29 19.21 -0.41 2.53
C ARG A 29 20.02 -0.72 1.28
N ASP A 30 20.32 -1.99 1.03
CA ASP A 30 21.07 -2.42 -0.15
C ASP A 30 20.29 -2.10 -1.43
N ALA A 31 18.97 -2.35 -1.43
CA ALA A 31 18.11 -2.03 -2.55
C ALA A 31 17.95 -0.51 -2.75
N VAL A 32 17.83 0.26 -1.66
CA VAL A 32 17.76 1.72 -1.75
C VAL A 32 19.07 2.29 -2.32
N GLN A 33 20.22 1.80 -1.85
CA GLN A 33 21.53 2.24 -2.32
C GLN A 33 21.74 1.89 -3.80
N ALA A 34 21.46 0.65 -4.19
CA ALA A 34 21.57 0.21 -5.58
C ALA A 34 20.68 1.05 -6.52
N TYR A 35 19.48 1.42 -6.07
CA TYR A 35 18.58 2.27 -6.84
C TYR A 35 19.11 3.70 -6.95
N ALA A 36 19.59 4.27 -5.84
CA ALA A 36 20.17 5.61 -5.85
C ALA A 36 21.39 5.68 -6.77
N ASP A 37 22.26 4.67 -6.75
CA ASP A 37 23.44 4.60 -7.62
C ASP A 37 23.06 4.48 -9.10
N ALA A 38 22.07 3.63 -9.42
CA ALA A 38 21.57 3.47 -10.78
C ALA A 38 20.89 4.76 -11.29
N ALA A 39 20.07 5.40 -10.44
CA ALA A 39 19.41 6.68 -10.73
C ALA A 39 20.43 7.81 -10.96
N ALA A 40 21.47 7.91 -10.12
CA ALA A 40 22.52 8.91 -10.26
C ALA A 40 23.31 8.77 -11.58
N ARG A 41 23.54 7.52 -12.03
CA ARG A 41 24.22 7.25 -13.31
C ARG A 41 23.30 7.35 -14.54
N GLY A 42 21.98 7.39 -14.35
CA GLY A 42 21.02 7.24 -15.44
C GLY A 42 21.04 5.84 -16.06
N ASP A 43 21.34 4.82 -15.26
CA ASP A 43 21.51 3.43 -15.67
C ASP A 43 20.14 2.72 -15.77
N ALA A 44 19.52 2.86 -16.93
CA ALA A 44 18.18 2.35 -17.17
C ALA A 44 18.07 0.82 -17.11
N ASP A 45 19.12 0.09 -17.51
CA ASP A 45 19.13 -1.36 -17.47
C ASP A 45 19.25 -1.87 -16.03
N ALA A 46 20.05 -1.22 -15.19
CA ALA A 46 20.07 -1.50 -13.75
C ALA A 46 18.71 -1.21 -13.11
N ILE A 47 18.08 -0.06 -13.42
CA ILE A 47 16.74 0.28 -12.89
C ILE A 47 15.70 -0.76 -13.32
N HIS A 48 15.71 -1.21 -14.59
CA HIS A 48 14.80 -2.26 -15.06
C HIS A 48 15.01 -3.58 -14.29
N GLY A 49 16.27 -3.93 -14.02
CA GLY A 49 16.63 -5.12 -13.23
C GLY A 49 16.11 -5.11 -11.80
N MET A 50 15.86 -3.94 -11.22
CA MET A 50 15.35 -3.78 -9.85
C MET A 50 13.83 -3.82 -9.74
N LEU A 51 13.11 -3.74 -10.86
CA LEU A 51 11.65 -3.82 -10.88
C LEU A 51 11.15 -5.20 -10.43
N SER A 52 10.00 -5.24 -9.78
CA SER A 52 9.31 -6.51 -9.51
C SER A 52 8.94 -7.21 -10.81
N GLU A 53 8.78 -8.54 -10.78
CA GLU A 53 8.44 -9.31 -11.99
C GLU A 53 7.20 -8.76 -12.71
N ARG A 54 6.13 -8.47 -11.95
CA ARG A 54 4.92 -7.85 -12.49
C ARG A 54 5.21 -6.53 -13.21
N SER A 55 6.11 -5.71 -12.66
CA SER A 55 6.47 -4.42 -13.24
C SER A 55 7.38 -4.56 -14.45
N ARG A 56 8.29 -5.55 -14.46
CA ARG A 56 9.09 -5.90 -15.64
C ARG A 56 8.24 -6.36 -16.82
N THR A 57 7.15 -7.09 -16.56
CA THR A 57 6.19 -7.50 -17.59
C THR A 57 5.36 -6.33 -18.10
N ALA A 58 4.98 -5.40 -17.21
CA ALA A 58 4.15 -4.25 -17.57
C ALA A 58 4.92 -3.12 -18.26
N MET A 59 6.24 -3.01 -18.05
CA MET A 59 7.06 -1.92 -18.58
C MET A 59 8.29 -2.47 -19.30
N SER A 60 8.33 -2.24 -20.62
CA SER A 60 9.44 -2.70 -21.47
C SER A 60 10.76 -2.00 -21.13
N ARG A 61 11.89 -2.63 -21.47
CA ARG A 61 13.23 -2.02 -21.28
C ARG A 61 13.37 -0.69 -22.00
N ASP A 62 12.84 -0.59 -23.21
CA ASP A 62 12.93 0.64 -24.02
C ASP A 62 12.10 1.78 -23.42
N GLU A 63 10.95 1.45 -22.83
CA GLU A 63 10.17 2.42 -22.07
C GLU A 63 10.93 2.93 -20.84
N VAL A 64 11.61 2.05 -20.10
CA VAL A 64 12.46 2.47 -18.97
C VAL A 64 13.61 3.35 -19.44
N ARG A 65 14.30 2.99 -20.53
CA ARG A 65 15.38 3.81 -21.10
C ARG A 65 14.90 5.21 -21.45
N ARG A 66 13.75 5.30 -22.12
CA ARG A 66 13.14 6.58 -22.49
C ARG A 66 12.83 7.43 -21.26
N ARG A 67 12.13 6.86 -20.27
CA ARG A 67 11.78 7.58 -19.03
C ARG A 67 13.00 8.03 -18.23
N VAL A 68 14.04 7.20 -18.14
CA VAL A 68 15.29 7.53 -17.44
C VAL A 68 16.05 8.65 -18.16
N ALA A 69 16.06 8.65 -19.50
CA ALA A 69 16.65 9.73 -20.28
C ALA A 69 15.90 11.05 -20.11
N GLU A 70 14.56 11.02 -20.15
CA GLU A 70 13.68 12.19 -19.96
C GLU A 70 13.81 12.77 -18.53
N ALA A 71 13.93 11.93 -17.50
CA ALA A 71 13.92 12.33 -16.09
C ALA A 71 15.30 12.38 -15.42
N ARG A 72 16.40 12.44 -16.17
CA ARG A 72 17.77 12.27 -15.62
C ARG A 72 18.11 13.20 -14.45
N ALA A 73 17.76 14.49 -14.57
CA ALA A 73 18.04 15.47 -13.52
C ALA A 73 17.24 15.20 -12.24
N GLU A 74 15.97 14.81 -12.39
CA GLU A 74 15.09 14.44 -11.28
C GLU A 74 15.59 13.17 -10.58
N LEU A 75 16.00 12.16 -11.34
CA LEU A 75 16.57 10.92 -10.80
C LEU A 75 17.85 11.18 -10.01
N ALA A 76 18.70 12.12 -10.44
CA ALA A 76 19.90 12.50 -9.72
C ALA A 76 19.60 13.27 -8.40
N GLU A 77 18.52 14.06 -8.37
CA GLU A 77 18.04 14.70 -7.12
C GLU A 77 17.41 13.68 -6.17
N GLN A 78 16.61 12.76 -6.71
CA GLN A 78 16.00 11.69 -5.93
C GLN A 78 17.06 10.77 -5.33
N ALA A 79 18.10 10.40 -6.08
CA ALA A 79 19.24 9.64 -5.57
C ALA A 79 19.89 10.32 -4.36
N ARG A 80 20.18 11.63 -4.46
CA ARG A 80 20.74 12.42 -3.35
C ARG A 80 19.82 12.44 -2.12
N SER A 81 18.52 12.57 -2.35
CA SER A 81 17.51 12.58 -1.28
C SER A 81 17.42 11.22 -0.57
N LEU A 82 17.53 10.12 -1.29
CA LEU A 82 17.48 8.76 -0.73
C LEU A 82 18.71 8.41 0.11
N THR A 83 19.86 9.00 -0.20
CA THR A 83 21.12 8.78 0.54
C THR A 83 21.42 9.87 1.56
N ALA A 84 20.50 10.81 1.77
CA ALA A 84 20.72 11.92 2.69
C ALA A 84 20.80 11.45 4.16
N PRO A 85 21.58 12.14 5.02
CA PRO A 85 21.57 11.85 6.45
C PRO A 85 20.16 11.98 7.02
N GLY A 86 19.76 11.01 7.85
CA GLY A 86 18.44 11.01 8.50
C GLY A 86 17.33 10.31 7.71
N VAL A 87 17.60 9.75 6.53
CA VAL A 87 16.62 8.89 5.83
C VAL A 87 16.34 7.63 6.66
N VAL A 88 15.06 7.41 6.96
CA VAL A 88 14.58 6.24 7.71
C VAL A 88 13.99 5.23 6.73
N ILE A 89 14.64 4.07 6.61
CA ILE A 89 14.18 2.95 5.79
C ILE A 89 13.47 1.96 6.72
N LYS A 90 12.25 1.58 6.36
CA LYS A 90 11.42 0.61 7.13
C LYS A 90 10.94 -0.52 6.22
N THR A 91 11.08 -1.75 6.69
CA THR A 91 10.49 -2.92 6.04
C THR A 91 9.07 -3.14 6.55
N ARG A 92 8.10 -3.24 5.64
CA ARG A 92 6.69 -3.45 5.96
C ARG A 92 6.07 -4.54 5.09
N ALA A 93 5.25 -5.38 5.69
CA ALA A 93 4.37 -6.30 4.99
C ALA A 93 2.92 -5.80 5.06
N ARG A 94 2.16 -6.00 3.98
CA ARG A 94 0.72 -5.71 3.93
C ARG A 94 -0.04 -7.02 3.73
N VAL A 95 -0.99 -7.28 4.60
CA VAL A 95 -1.88 -8.45 4.54
C VAL A 95 -3.27 -7.95 4.20
N ARG A 96 -3.82 -8.39 3.07
CA ARG A 96 -5.20 -8.09 2.69
C ARG A 96 -6.11 -9.22 3.18
N TYR A 97 -7.16 -8.87 3.90
CA TYR A 97 -8.18 -9.79 4.38
C TYR A 97 -9.28 -10.01 3.32
N PRO A 98 -10.09 -11.09 3.44
CA PRO A 98 -11.18 -11.39 2.51
C PRO A 98 -12.26 -10.30 2.42
N ASP A 99 -12.47 -9.54 3.49
CA ASP A 99 -13.41 -8.41 3.56
C ASP A 99 -12.83 -7.10 2.98
N GLY A 100 -11.59 -7.14 2.48
CA GLY A 100 -10.90 -5.98 1.92
C GLY A 100 -10.05 -5.20 2.92
N GLU A 101 -10.05 -5.55 4.20
CA GLU A 101 -9.19 -4.91 5.20
C GLU A 101 -7.70 -5.10 4.87
N ILE A 102 -6.83 -4.18 5.32
CA ILE A 102 -5.38 -4.29 5.16
C ILE A 102 -4.68 -4.13 6.52
N ALA A 103 -4.08 -5.20 7.02
CA ALA A 103 -3.15 -5.11 8.15
C ALA A 103 -1.74 -4.76 7.64
N THR A 104 -1.06 -3.90 8.39
CA THR A 104 0.36 -3.59 8.17
C THR A 104 1.20 -4.21 9.29
N LEU A 105 2.23 -4.93 8.89
CA LEU A 105 3.25 -5.46 9.80
C LEU A 105 4.55 -4.71 9.55
N GLU A 106 5.25 -4.32 10.61
CA GLU A 106 6.59 -3.73 10.55
C GLU A 106 7.61 -4.79 10.97
N LEU A 107 8.74 -4.85 10.28
CA LEU A 107 9.86 -5.70 10.71
C LEU A 107 10.47 -5.08 11.97
N ASP A 108 10.47 -5.83 13.06
CA ASP A 108 11.29 -5.53 14.22
C ASP A 108 12.71 -6.00 13.92
N ASP A 109 13.62 -5.05 13.71
CA ASP A 109 15.01 -5.33 13.36
C ASP A 109 15.77 -6.03 14.49
N SER A 110 15.35 -5.84 15.75
CA SER A 110 16.02 -6.45 16.92
C SER A 110 15.67 -7.93 17.08
N GLU A 111 14.42 -8.29 16.79
CA GLU A 111 13.91 -9.66 16.91
C GLU A 111 13.88 -10.40 15.57
N ARG A 112 14.21 -9.72 14.47
CA ARG A 112 14.09 -10.20 13.09
C ARG A 112 12.72 -10.80 12.77
N ALA A 113 11.67 -10.21 13.36
CA ALA A 113 10.31 -10.71 13.27
C ALA A 113 9.34 -9.60 12.83
N PHE A 114 8.37 -9.93 11.98
CA PHE A 114 7.29 -9.00 11.66
C PHE A 114 6.36 -8.85 12.87
N ARG A 115 6.18 -7.63 13.34
CA ARG A 115 5.27 -7.25 14.42
C ARG A 115 4.10 -6.44 13.85
N ILE A 116 2.93 -6.59 14.48
CA ILE A 116 1.75 -5.82 14.11
C ILE A 116 2.00 -4.36 14.50
N SER A 117 1.96 -3.44 13.53
CA SER A 117 2.02 -2.01 13.80
C SER A 117 0.74 -1.61 14.54
N ALA A 118 0.85 -1.35 15.85
CA ALA A 118 -0.28 -1.27 16.75
C ALA A 118 -1.32 -0.19 16.37
N ALA A 119 -2.59 -0.52 16.64
CA ALA A 119 -3.85 0.24 16.56
C ALA A 119 -4.77 0.00 15.35
N ASP A 120 -4.26 -0.17 14.11
CA ASP A 120 -5.16 -0.40 12.95
C ASP A 120 -5.59 -1.87 12.81
N ALA A 121 -4.87 -2.82 13.41
CA ALA A 121 -5.18 -4.25 13.40
C ALA A 121 -5.93 -4.72 14.67
N LEU A 122 -6.17 -3.83 15.64
CA LEU A 122 -7.00 -4.15 16.79
C LEU A 122 -8.45 -3.74 16.47
N PRO A 123 -9.45 -4.56 16.81
CA PRO A 123 -10.85 -4.19 16.62
C PRO A 123 -11.12 -2.80 17.20
N ALA A 124 -11.57 -1.88 16.37
CA ALA A 124 -12.02 -0.56 16.78
C ALA A 124 -13.36 -0.70 17.51
N GLY A 125 -13.33 -1.17 18.75
CA GLY A 125 -14.52 -1.31 19.57
C GLY A 125 -14.21 -0.89 21.00
N GLY A 126 -14.79 0.22 21.45
CA GLY A 126 -14.90 0.50 22.88
C GLY A 126 -15.70 -0.60 23.55
N ARG A 127 -15.21 -1.15 24.66
CA ARG A 127 -15.96 -2.12 25.48
C ARG A 127 -17.07 -1.45 26.29
N THR A 128 -17.06 -0.11 26.36
CA THR A 128 -18.09 0.72 26.98
C THR A 128 -18.50 1.87 26.05
N PRO A 129 -19.69 2.48 26.24
CA PRO A 129 -20.13 3.65 25.49
C PRO A 129 -19.13 4.82 25.56
N GLU A 130 -18.55 5.08 26.72
CA GLU A 130 -17.57 6.16 26.93
C GLU A 130 -16.31 5.94 26.10
N GLN A 131 -15.87 4.68 25.99
CA GLN A 131 -14.72 4.33 25.14
C GLN A 131 -15.02 4.51 23.65
N ALA A 132 -16.25 4.22 23.21
CA ALA A 132 -16.67 4.44 21.83
C ALA A 132 -16.77 5.95 21.50
N LEU A 133 -17.31 6.76 22.40
CA LEU A 133 -17.37 8.22 22.25
C LEU A 133 -15.97 8.86 22.20
N GLU A 134 -15.06 8.40 23.06
CA GLU A 134 -13.69 8.86 23.08
C GLU A 134 -12.92 8.43 21.80
N GLN A 135 -13.22 7.26 21.23
CA GLN A 135 -12.72 6.86 19.92
C GLN A 135 -13.25 7.77 18.81
N LEU A 136 -14.57 8.05 18.79
CA LEU A 136 -15.20 8.97 17.84
C LEU A 136 -14.55 10.36 17.89
N ARG A 137 -14.37 10.92 19.10
CA ARG A 137 -13.71 12.22 19.31
C ARG A 137 -12.31 12.25 18.69
N ARG A 138 -11.50 11.20 18.91
CA ARG A 138 -10.13 11.13 18.39
C ARG A 138 -10.08 11.07 16.86
N VAL A 139 -10.95 10.29 16.22
CA VAL A 139 -10.95 10.17 14.75
C VAL A 139 -11.41 11.46 14.08
N LEU A 140 -12.39 12.15 14.66
CA LEU A 140 -12.83 13.47 14.22
C LEU A 140 -11.73 14.53 14.39
N ALA A 141 -11.06 14.57 15.55
CA ALA A 141 -9.96 15.50 15.82
C ALA A 141 -8.79 15.33 14.83
N ARG A 142 -8.53 14.08 14.41
CA ARG A 142 -7.51 13.75 13.39
C ARG A 142 -8.00 13.94 11.96
N ARG A 143 -9.27 14.29 11.74
CA ARG A 143 -9.93 14.38 10.43
C ARG A 143 -9.74 13.09 9.61
N SER A 144 -9.76 11.94 10.29
CA SER A 144 -9.54 10.63 9.68
C SER A 144 -10.86 10.00 9.26
N TYR A 145 -11.20 10.13 7.97
CA TYR A 145 -12.41 9.52 7.42
C TYR A 145 -12.41 7.99 7.55
N ALA A 146 -11.27 7.35 7.22
CA ALA A 146 -11.10 5.91 7.41
C ALA A 146 -11.17 5.49 8.89
N GLY A 147 -10.76 6.36 9.81
CA GLY A 147 -10.96 6.15 11.25
C GLY A 147 -12.42 6.27 11.66
N LEU A 148 -13.15 7.23 11.09
CA LEU A 148 -14.57 7.43 11.36
C LEU A 148 -15.41 6.21 10.98
N LEU A 149 -15.26 5.71 9.75
CA LEU A 149 -15.98 4.50 9.30
C LEU A 149 -15.70 3.28 10.19
N ARG A 150 -14.51 3.21 10.80
CA ARG A 150 -14.13 2.14 11.74
C ARG A 150 -14.84 2.19 13.08
N VAL A 151 -15.21 3.37 13.55
CA VAL A 151 -15.94 3.54 14.82
C VAL A 151 -17.42 3.19 14.66
N LEU A 152 -17.95 3.22 13.43
CA LEU A 152 -19.33 2.88 13.15
C LEU A 152 -19.59 1.38 13.25
N THR A 153 -20.85 1.03 13.53
CA THR A 153 -21.30 -0.36 13.43
C THR A 153 -21.18 -0.87 11.98
N PRO A 154 -21.02 -2.19 11.75
CA PRO A 154 -21.00 -2.74 10.40
C PRO A 154 -22.22 -2.35 9.58
N ALA A 155 -23.43 -2.35 10.17
CA ALA A 155 -24.65 -1.98 9.48
C ALA A 155 -24.64 -0.51 9.00
N THR A 156 -24.22 0.42 9.88
CA THR A 156 -24.11 1.85 9.52
C THR A 156 -23.03 2.07 8.47
N ARG A 157 -21.88 1.38 8.58
CA ARG A 157 -20.80 1.46 7.58
C ARG A 157 -21.30 0.99 6.21
N SER A 158 -21.94 -0.18 6.16
CA SER A 158 -22.47 -0.74 4.91
C SER A 158 -23.54 0.14 4.27
N ALA A 159 -24.37 0.82 5.07
CA ALA A 159 -25.34 1.78 4.54
C ALA A 159 -24.64 2.95 3.84
N ILE A 160 -23.68 3.60 4.50
CA ILE A 160 -22.91 4.72 3.91
C ILE A 160 -22.16 4.28 2.66
N GLU A 161 -21.52 3.10 2.69
CA GLU A 161 -20.80 2.57 1.52
C GLU A 161 -21.76 2.20 0.38
N GLY A 162 -22.98 1.76 0.69
CA GLY A 162 -24.03 1.52 -0.29
C GLY A 162 -24.50 2.81 -0.96
N ASP A 163 -24.79 3.84 -0.16
CA ASP A 163 -25.23 5.15 -0.64
C ASP A 163 -24.16 5.79 -1.54
N LEU A 164 -22.88 5.77 -1.12
CA LEU A 164 -21.77 6.26 -1.94
C LEU A 164 -21.60 5.48 -3.24
N ARG A 165 -21.80 4.16 -3.21
CA ARG A 165 -21.73 3.33 -4.41
C ARG A 165 -22.84 3.68 -5.39
N SER A 166 -24.07 3.81 -4.90
CA SER A 166 -25.23 4.24 -5.69
C SER A 166 -24.97 5.61 -6.34
N LEU A 167 -24.45 6.57 -5.59
CA LEU A 167 -24.09 7.90 -6.10
C LEU A 167 -23.01 7.81 -7.20
N VAL A 168 -21.95 7.02 -6.98
CA VAL A 168 -20.87 6.82 -7.97
C VAL A 168 -21.40 6.17 -9.24
N GLU A 169 -22.27 5.15 -9.11
CA GLU A 169 -22.91 4.48 -10.24
C GLU A 169 -23.81 5.45 -11.02
N GLY A 170 -24.61 6.28 -10.33
CA GLY A 170 -25.46 7.30 -10.95
C GLY A 170 -24.67 8.44 -11.62
N LEU A 171 -23.44 8.70 -11.18
CA LEU A 171 -22.52 9.67 -11.78
C LEU A 171 -21.62 9.08 -12.87
N ALA A 172 -21.82 7.83 -13.29
CA ALA A 172 -20.97 7.19 -14.29
C ALA A 172 -21.05 7.84 -15.68
N GLN A 173 -22.16 8.51 -16.00
CA GLN A 173 -22.41 9.23 -17.28
C GLN A 173 -22.96 10.64 -17.01
N PRO A 174 -22.13 11.56 -16.49
CA PRO A 174 -22.60 12.86 -16.02
C PRO A 174 -23.17 13.75 -17.14
N GLU A 175 -22.74 13.57 -18.39
CA GLU A 175 -23.25 14.29 -19.56
C GLU A 175 -24.71 13.97 -19.91
N GLY A 176 -25.22 12.82 -19.46
CA GLY A 176 -26.62 12.42 -19.65
C GLY A 176 -27.56 12.98 -18.58
N LEU A 177 -27.04 13.64 -17.54
CA LEU A 177 -27.82 14.15 -16.43
C LEU A 177 -28.49 15.48 -16.78
N GLU A 178 -29.75 15.63 -16.39
CA GLU A 178 -30.47 16.89 -16.53
C GLU A 178 -29.98 17.89 -15.46
N VAL A 179 -29.29 18.95 -15.90
CA VAL A 179 -28.79 20.01 -15.02
C VAL A 179 -29.72 21.22 -15.08
N LYS A 180 -30.38 21.54 -13.97
CA LYS A 180 -31.27 22.70 -13.85
C LYS A 180 -30.50 23.88 -13.30
N ILE A 181 -30.15 24.83 -14.17
CA ILE A 181 -29.34 26.01 -13.82
C ILE A 181 -30.26 27.20 -13.48
N ALA A 182 -29.98 27.87 -12.35
CA ALA A 182 -30.66 29.07 -11.88
C ALA A 182 -29.63 30.14 -11.45
N GLY A 183 -29.16 30.94 -12.41
CA GLY A 183 -28.12 31.96 -12.15
C GLY A 183 -26.79 31.31 -11.77
N ASP A 184 -26.33 31.56 -10.55
CA ASP A 184 -25.10 31.00 -9.98
C ASP A 184 -25.32 29.71 -9.20
N THR A 185 -26.51 29.12 -9.24
CA THR A 185 -26.78 27.79 -8.67
C THR A 185 -27.23 26.80 -9.74
N ALA A 186 -27.03 25.51 -9.49
CA ALA A 186 -27.60 24.44 -10.31
C ALA A 186 -27.98 23.25 -9.45
N THR A 187 -29.02 22.52 -9.86
CA THR A 187 -29.47 21.29 -9.20
C THR A 187 -29.48 20.15 -10.19
N VAL A 188 -28.98 18.98 -9.78
CA VAL A 188 -28.92 17.77 -10.60
C VAL A 188 -29.53 16.62 -9.82
N GLN A 189 -30.43 15.89 -10.48
CA GLN A 189 -31.02 14.66 -9.96
C GLN A 189 -30.21 13.48 -10.48
N ILE A 190 -29.65 12.70 -9.58
CA ILE A 190 -28.79 11.56 -9.90
C ILE A 190 -29.61 10.27 -9.78
N PRO A 191 -29.46 9.32 -10.72
CA PRO A 191 -29.99 7.97 -10.56
C PRO A 191 -29.60 7.37 -9.20
N GLY A 192 -30.52 6.64 -8.56
CA GLY A 192 -30.36 6.21 -7.17
C GLY A 192 -31.05 7.12 -6.15
N GLY A 193 -31.62 8.25 -6.60
CA GLY A 193 -32.43 9.15 -5.76
C GLY A 193 -31.62 10.23 -5.06
N HIS A 194 -30.37 10.45 -5.46
CA HIS A 194 -29.49 11.47 -4.90
C HIS A 194 -29.73 12.81 -5.59
N GLU A 195 -29.61 13.90 -4.83
CA GLU A 195 -29.59 15.27 -5.36
C GLU A 195 -28.20 15.87 -5.16
N VAL A 196 -27.71 16.58 -6.18
CA VAL A 196 -26.47 17.37 -6.08
C VAL A 196 -26.79 18.83 -6.37
N LYS A 197 -26.44 19.71 -5.42
CA LYS A 197 -26.53 21.16 -5.59
C LYS A 197 -25.15 21.72 -5.89
N LEU A 198 -25.08 22.59 -6.88
CA LEU A 198 -23.86 23.25 -7.30
C LEU A 198 -24.00 24.77 -7.17
N ARG A 199 -22.88 25.42 -6.89
CA ARG A 199 -22.75 26.87 -6.85
C ARG A 199 -21.57 27.33 -7.67
N ARG A 200 -21.74 28.43 -8.40
CA ARG A 200 -20.65 29.07 -9.14
C ARG A 200 -19.93 30.06 -8.23
N GLU A 201 -18.68 29.78 -7.93
CA GLU A 201 -17.79 30.64 -7.15
C GLU A 201 -16.59 31.05 -7.98
N ALA A 202 -16.38 32.36 -8.14
CA ALA A 202 -15.30 32.93 -8.98
C ALA A 202 -15.25 32.32 -10.40
N GLY A 203 -16.42 32.08 -11.00
CA GLY A 203 -16.55 31.49 -12.34
C GLY A 203 -16.46 29.96 -12.41
N VAL A 204 -16.21 29.28 -11.30
CA VAL A 204 -16.06 27.81 -11.22
C VAL A 204 -17.26 27.20 -10.50
N TRP A 205 -17.88 26.18 -11.09
CA TRP A 205 -18.91 25.39 -10.42
C TRP A 205 -18.28 24.48 -9.36
N ARG A 206 -18.81 24.53 -8.14
CA ARG A 206 -18.44 23.67 -7.01
C ARG A 206 -19.68 22.95 -6.50
N VAL A 207 -19.50 21.76 -5.94
CA VAL A 207 -20.55 21.06 -5.19
C VAL A 207 -20.79 21.84 -3.90
N GLU A 208 -22.00 22.39 -3.76
CA GLU A 208 -22.45 23.07 -2.55
C GLU A 208 -22.97 22.06 -1.52
N ASP A 209 -23.70 21.04 -1.99
CA ASP A 209 -24.40 20.07 -1.16
C ASP A 209 -24.72 18.79 -1.97
N PHE A 210 -24.84 17.65 -1.29
CA PHE A 210 -25.30 16.40 -1.88
C PHE A 210 -25.88 15.47 -0.81
N ASP A 211 -26.91 14.71 -1.20
CA ASP A 211 -27.59 13.71 -0.37
C ASP A 211 -27.12 12.27 -0.67
#